data_AF-A0A7J3ZJV2-F1
#
_entry.id   AF-A0A7J3ZJV2-F1
#
_cell.length_a   1.000
_cell.length_b   1.000
_cell.length_c   1.000
_cell.angle_alpha   90.00
_cell.angle_beta   90.00
_cell.angle_gamma   90.00
#
_symmetry.space_group_name_H-M   'P 1'
#
loop_
_entity.id
_entity.type
_entity.pdbx_description
1 polymer ?
#
loop_
_entity_poly.entity_id
_entity_poly.type
_entity_poly.pdbx_seq_one_letter_code
_entity_poly.pdbx_strand_id
1 'polypeptide(L)'
;MNSVDSIVGCLLEALASGCSTVEELRVKLRVGESTLQTALGMLLAEGLVVEVRSSRCAGCLSRSSCPLAGELRARLQRVRVFRLTEKGRRVLDRVYRKP
;
A
#
# COMPACT_ATOMS: atom_id res chain seq x y z
N MET A 1 -7.74 21.06 7.50
CA MET A 1 -7.20 19.70 7.60
C MET A 1 -5.68 19.79 7.61
N ASN A 2 -5.02 19.19 8.60
CA ASN A 2 -3.56 19.17 8.68
C ASN A 2 -2.99 18.35 7.52
N SER A 3 -1.85 18.75 6.97
CA SER A 3 -1.22 18.11 5.80
C SER A 3 -1.02 16.59 5.97
N VAL A 4 -0.92 16.10 7.20
CA VAL A 4 -0.75 14.66 7.52
C VAL A 4 -2.05 13.88 7.36
N ASP A 5 -3.20 14.42 7.80
CA ASP A 5 -4.51 13.78 7.61
C ASP A 5 -4.84 13.58 6.13
N SER A 6 -4.42 14.54 5.30
CA SER A 6 -4.60 14.48 3.85
C SER A 6 -3.79 13.34 3.22
N ILE A 7 -2.56 13.10 3.69
CA ILE A 7 -1.70 12.01 3.18
C ILE A 7 -2.25 10.65 3.60
N VAL A 8 -2.71 10.53 4.85
CA VAL A 8 -3.30 9.28 5.36
C VAL A 8 -4.54 8.91 4.55
N GLY A 9 -5.45 9.86 4.31
CA GLY A 9 -6.63 9.64 3.47
C GLY A 9 -6.26 9.17 2.07
N CYS A 10 -5.37 9.89 1.37
CA CYS A 10 -4.94 9.51 0.02
C CYS A 10 -4.24 8.13 -0.02
N LEU A 11 -3.50 7.76 1.02
CA LEU A 11 -2.83 6.46 1.12
C LEU A 11 -3.86 5.33 1.26
N LEU A 12 -4.86 5.51 2.12
CA LEU A 12 -5.98 4.57 2.23
C LEU A 12 -6.72 4.46 0.89
N GLU A 13 -6.97 5.56 0.19
CA GLU A 13 -7.61 5.52 -1.13
C GLU A 13 -6.78 4.78 -2.17
N ALA A 14 -5.46 5.00 -2.20
CA ALA A 14 -4.56 4.30 -3.11
C ALA A 14 -4.54 2.78 -2.87
N LEU A 15 -4.74 2.36 -1.62
CA LEU A 15 -4.87 0.95 -1.22
C LEU A 15 -6.29 0.40 -1.36
N ALA A 16 -7.30 1.24 -1.63
CA ALA A 16 -8.69 0.81 -1.74
C ALA A 16 -8.92 -0.05 -3.00
N SER A 17 -8.12 0.18 -4.04
CA SER A 17 -8.13 -0.59 -5.28
C SER A 17 -7.43 -1.94 -5.18
N GLY A 18 -6.71 -2.23 -4.09
CA GLY A 18 -6.04 -3.52 -3.89
C GLY A 18 -4.68 -3.41 -3.22
N CYS A 19 -3.75 -4.26 -3.63
CA CYS A 19 -2.38 -4.22 -3.13
C CYS A 19 -1.57 -3.13 -3.84
N SER A 20 -0.66 -2.47 -3.13
CA SER A 20 0.31 -1.55 -3.74
C SER A 20 1.64 -1.62 -3.01
N THR A 21 2.72 -1.41 -3.75
CA THR A 21 4.08 -1.33 -3.24
C THR A 21 4.38 0.05 -2.65
N VAL A 22 5.42 0.16 -1.82
CA VAL A 22 5.90 1.46 -1.32
C VAL A 22 6.22 2.42 -2.47
N GLU A 23 6.87 1.94 -3.54
CA GLU A 23 7.23 2.78 -4.67
C GLU A 23 5.99 3.29 -5.42
N GLU A 24 4.99 2.43 -5.67
CA GLU A 24 3.74 2.86 -6.32
C GLU A 24 3.01 3.91 -5.49
N LEU A 25 2.94 3.72 -4.16
CA LEU A 25 2.32 4.70 -3.26
C LEU A 25 3.09 6.02 -3.27
N ARG A 26 4.43 5.96 -3.25
CA ARG A 26 5.30 7.15 -3.31
C ARG A 26 5.07 7.94 -4.58
N VAL A 27 5.03 7.26 -5.73
CA VAL A 27 4.80 7.88 -7.04
C VAL A 27 3.39 8.45 -7.16
N LYS A 28 2.36 7.69 -6.75
CA LYS A 28 0.96 8.14 -6.80
C LYS A 28 0.70 9.36 -5.93
N LEU A 29 1.21 9.34 -4.70
CA LEU A 29 0.99 10.39 -3.71
C LEU A 29 1.97 11.56 -3.84
N ARG A 30 3.02 11.40 -4.65
CA ARG A 30 4.11 12.39 -4.80
C ARG A 30 4.68 12.86 -3.46
N VAL A 31 4.82 11.92 -2.51
CA VAL A 31 5.35 12.19 -1.17
C VAL A 31 6.79 11.70 -1.03
N GLY A 32 7.52 12.28 -0.07
CA GLY A 32 8.83 11.79 0.31
C GLY A 32 8.77 10.39 0.94
N GLU A 33 9.85 9.63 0.81
CA GLU A 33 9.94 8.26 1.33
C GLU A 33 9.81 8.22 2.85
N SER A 34 10.43 9.15 3.57
CA SER A 34 10.31 9.27 5.03
C SER A 34 8.87 9.50 5.48
N THR A 35 8.17 10.45 4.83
CA THR A 35 6.76 10.75 5.13
C THR A 35 5.87 9.53 4.87
N LEU A 36 6.11 8.82 3.77
CA LEU A 36 5.36 7.61 3.43
C LEU A 36 5.60 6.49 4.43
N GLN A 37 6.86 6.24 4.82
CA GLN A 37 7.20 5.22 5.81
C GLN A 37 6.58 5.54 7.18
N THR A 38 6.58 6.80 7.61
CA THR A 38 5.91 7.21 8.85
C THR A 38 4.41 6.99 8.78
N ALA A 39 3.75 7.38 7.68
CA ALA A 39 2.32 7.16 7.50
C ALA A 39 1.96 5.67 7.47
N LEU A 40 2.73 4.86 6.74
CA LEU A 40 2.56 3.40 6.71
C LEU A 40 2.78 2.78 8.09
N GLY A 41 3.80 3.23 8.83
CA GLY A 41 4.09 2.78 10.19
C GLY A 41 2.92 3.02 11.15
N MET A 42 2.33 4.21 11.11
CA MET A 42 1.14 4.53 11.90
C MET A 42 -0.05 3.65 11.50
N LEU A 43 -0.31 3.52 10.20
CA LEU A 43 -1.43 2.72 9.70
C LEU A 43 -1.28 1.21 10.01
N LEU A 44 -0.05 0.70 10.04
CA LEU A 44 0.27 -0.66 10.47
C LEU A 44 0.02 -0.84 11.96
N ALA A 45 0.50 0.09 12.80
CA ALA A 45 0.31 0.06 14.24
C ALA A 45 -1.20 0.09 14.61
N GLU A 46 -1.98 0.88 13.86
CA GLU A 46 -3.43 0.96 14.01
C GLU A 46 -4.19 -0.23 13.39
N GLY A 47 -3.51 -1.13 12.68
CA GLY A 47 -4.12 -2.28 12.01
C GLY A 47 -5.06 -1.91 10.85
N LEU A 48 -4.88 -0.72 10.27
CA LEU A 48 -5.66 -0.23 9.12
C LEU A 48 -5.11 -0.76 7.79
N VAL A 49 -3.81 -1.01 7.74
CA VAL A 49 -3.14 -1.67 6.61
C VAL A 49 -2.34 -2.86 7.11
N VAL A 50 -2.06 -3.80 6.22
CA VAL A 50 -1.15 -4.92 6.51
C VAL A 50 -0.11 -5.05 5.41
N GLU A 51 1.10 -5.39 5.82
CA GLU A 51 2.16 -5.78 4.91
C GLU A 51 1.93 -7.23 4.46
N VAL A 52 1.90 -7.44 3.15
CA VAL A 52 1.67 -8.72 2.51
C VAL A 52 2.95 -9.15 1.83
N ARG A 53 3.38 -10.39 2.08
CA ARG A 53 4.49 -10.97 1.31
C ARG A 53 4.06 -11.09 -0.15
N SER A 54 4.92 -10.64 -1.07
CA SER A 54 4.63 -10.44 -2.50
C SER A 54 4.02 -11.65 -3.22
N SER A 55 4.18 -12.87 -2.67
CA SER A 55 3.53 -14.08 -3.18
C SER A 55 2.01 -14.17 -2.99
N ARG A 56 1.41 -13.38 -2.08
CA ARG A 56 -0.03 -13.44 -1.76
C ARG A 56 -0.87 -12.31 -2.37
N CYS A 57 -0.25 -11.25 -2.88
CA CYS A 57 -0.93 -10.19 -3.65
C CYS A 57 -0.99 -10.52 -5.15
N ALA A 58 -1.00 -11.81 -5.48
CA ALA A 58 -0.76 -12.38 -6.79
C ALA A 58 -1.90 -12.13 -7.81
N GLY A 59 -2.10 -10.87 -8.20
CA GLY A 59 -2.51 -10.53 -9.57
C GLY A 59 -1.32 -10.49 -10.54
N CYS A 60 -0.09 -10.37 -10.01
CA CYS A 60 1.13 -10.24 -10.82
C CYS A 60 1.82 -11.58 -11.15
N LEU A 61 1.49 -12.68 -10.47
CA LEU A 61 2.12 -13.99 -10.67
C LEU A 61 1.37 -14.91 -11.65
N SER A 62 0.19 -14.53 -12.12
CA SER A 62 -0.62 -15.36 -13.04
C SER A 62 -0.28 -15.16 -14.52
N ARG A 63 0.53 -14.16 -14.89
CA ARG A 63 1.09 -14.06 -16.25
C ARG A 63 2.39 -14.83 -16.31
N SER A 64 2.26 -16.08 -16.72
CA SER A 64 3.28 -17.08 -17.10
C SER A 64 4.20 -16.66 -18.25
N SER A 65 4.62 -15.39 -18.29
CA SER A 65 5.48 -14.84 -19.35
C SER A 65 6.43 -13.72 -18.87
N CYS A 66 6.81 -13.71 -17.59
CA CYS A 66 7.88 -12.82 -17.11
C CYS A 66 9.23 -13.56 -17.16
N PRO A 67 10.13 -13.27 -18.13
CA PRO A 67 11.39 -13.97 -18.31
C PRO A 67 12.46 -13.65 -17.24
N LEU A 68 12.05 -13.04 -16.11
CA LEU A 68 12.92 -12.56 -15.04
C LEU A 68 12.66 -13.25 -13.69
N ALA A 69 11.89 -14.35 -13.67
CA ALA A 69 11.37 -14.98 -12.44
C ALA A 69 12.43 -15.34 -11.36
N GLY A 70 13.71 -15.46 -11.71
CA GLY A 70 14.82 -15.68 -10.76
C GLY A 70 15.30 -14.41 -10.05
N GLU A 71 15.71 -13.39 -10.80
CA GLU A 71 16.17 -12.11 -10.25
C GLU A 71 15.02 -11.25 -9.72
N LEU A 72 13.86 -11.28 -10.37
CA LEU A 72 12.66 -10.63 -9.85
C LEU A 72 12.24 -11.29 -8.54
N ARG A 73 12.37 -12.62 -8.34
CA ARG A 73 12.08 -13.22 -7.02
C ARG A 73 12.99 -12.66 -5.92
N ALA A 74 14.28 -12.52 -6.18
CA ALA A 74 15.22 -11.95 -5.21
C ALA A 74 14.97 -10.45 -4.96
N ARG A 75 14.59 -9.68 -5.99
CA ARG A 75 14.15 -8.27 -5.82
C ARG A 75 12.78 -8.17 -5.14
N LEU A 76 11.82 -9.01 -5.49
CA LEU A 76 10.47 -9.10 -4.92
C LEU A 76 10.45 -9.59 -3.47
N GLN A 77 11.53 -10.22 -2.98
CA GLN A 77 11.72 -10.50 -1.56
C GLN A 77 11.97 -9.22 -0.74
N ARG A 78 12.40 -8.13 -1.39
CA ARG A 78 12.62 -6.82 -0.75
C ARG A 78 11.48 -5.83 -1.01
N VAL A 79 10.51 -6.18 -1.85
CA VAL A 79 9.37 -5.31 -2.16
C VAL A 79 8.31 -5.49 -1.08
N ARG A 80 8.18 -4.49 -0.22
CA ARG A 80 7.11 -4.39 0.78
C ARG A 80 5.82 -4.01 0.07
N VAL A 81 4.83 -4.90 0.13
CA VAL A 81 3.50 -4.70 -0.47
C VAL A 81 2.51 -4.46 0.65
N PHE A 82 1.65 -3.47 0.51
CA PHE A 82 0.62 -3.15 1.48
C PHE A 82 -0.76 -3.36 0.89
N ARG A 83 -1.70 -3.74 1.75
CA ARG A 83 -3.13 -3.71 1.43
C ARG A 83 -3.92 -3.16 2.60
N LEU A 84 -5.07 -2.60 2.30
CA LEU A 84 -6.07 -2.23 3.29
C LEU A 84 -6.63 -3.45 4.02
N THR A 85 -6.81 -3.32 5.33
CA THR A 85 -7.64 -4.26 6.10
C THR A 85 -9.11 -3.87 5.99
N GLU A 86 -9.99 -4.76 6.44
CA GLU A 86 -11.41 -4.42 6.56
C GLU A 86 -11.63 -3.23 7.50
N LYS A 87 -10.88 -3.16 8.61
CA LYS A 87 -10.88 -2.02 9.54
C LYS A 87 -10.48 -0.73 8.82
N GLY A 88 -9.38 -0.75 8.07
CA GLY A 88 -8.92 0.40 7.29
C GLY A 88 -9.92 0.86 6.23
N ARG A 89 -10.60 -0.09 5.56
CA ARG A 89 -11.64 0.24 4.57
C ARG A 89 -12.82 0.95 5.23
N ARG A 90 -13.29 0.47 6.38
CA ARG A 90 -14.35 1.16 7.14
C ARG A 90 -13.94 2.57 7.57
N VAL A 91 -12.68 2.77 7.96
CA VAL A 91 -12.15 4.09 8.33
C VAL A 91 -12.11 5.00 7.10
N LEU A 92 -11.63 4.50 5.96
CA LEU A 92 -11.65 5.24 4.70
C LEU A 92 -13.06 5.71 4.34
N ASP A 93 -14.03 4.80 4.35
CA ASP A 93 -15.41 5.11 3.96
C ASP A 93 -16.09 6.08 4.94
N ARG A 94 -15.84 5.98 6.25
CA ARG A 94 -16.50 6.82 7.27
C ARG A 94 -15.86 8.19 7.48
N VAL A 95 -14.54 8.26 7.38
CA VAL A 95 -13.76 9.46 7.75
C VAL A 95 -13.42 10.28 6.52
N TYR A 96 -13.00 9.61 5.44
CA TYR A 96 -12.42 10.28 4.28
C TYR A 96 -13.35 10.36 3.07
N ARG A 97 -14.28 9.41 2.91
CA ARG A 97 -15.30 9.42 1.83
C ARG A 97 -16.70 9.81 2.31
N LYS A 98 -16.81 10.73 3.27
CA LYS A 98 -18.13 11.25 3.66
C LYS A 98 -18.92 11.67 2.40
N PRO A 99 -20.22 11.33 2.31
CA PRO A 99 -21.07 11.80 1.22
C PRO A 99 -21.18 13.32 1.21
#